data_AF-A0A7V3MA60-F1
#
_entry.id   AF-A0A7V3MA60-F1
#
_cell.length_a   1.000
_cell.length_b   1.000
_cell.length_c   1.000
_cell.angle_alpha   90.00
_cell.angle_beta   90.00
_cell.angle_gamma   90.00
#
_symmetry.space_group_name_H-M   'P 1'
#
loop_
_entity.id
_entity.type
_entity.pdbx_description
1 polymer ?
#
loop_
_entity_poly.entity_id
_entity_poly.type
_entity_poly.pdbx_seq_one_letter_code
_entity_poly.pdbx_strand_id
1 'polypeptide(L)'
;MPARSWPAHIRKSKMDKALAAKSLIAEKSGIGAYIVADWIPRIPTLPSDEYVQFLLQKYRGAGLKVVDAFTGWIGFHKVGLETKEYVDKYEYYYDRQLNAWRRFTKEWGKDFIVTLTPGFDNSYSWGGPQIPLPRDIDRFKERLRIAFRHINSHRRVLKIDTWNDFGEWSYIEPTQKEGFAYLEKIREWAEKPYQLK
;
A
#
# COMPACT_ATOMS: atom_id res chain seq x y z
N MET A 1 -3.07 30.44 -7.02
CA MET A 1 -1.90 30.36 -7.94
C MET A 1 -2.15 29.28 -8.97
N PRO A 2 -2.03 29.52 -10.28
CA PRO A 2 -2.22 28.47 -11.28
C PRO A 2 -1.02 27.51 -11.24
N ALA A 3 -1.29 26.23 -10.98
CA ALA A 3 -0.28 25.19 -10.93
C ALA A 3 0.37 24.99 -12.30
N ARG A 4 1.64 25.39 -12.44
CA ARG A 4 2.48 25.17 -13.63
C ARG A 4 2.40 23.70 -14.05
N SER A 5 1.86 23.45 -15.24
CA SER A 5 1.89 22.14 -15.87
C SER A 5 3.30 21.87 -16.41
N TRP A 6 3.86 20.71 -16.10
CA TRP A 6 5.14 20.28 -16.68
C TRP A 6 5.01 20.08 -18.20
N PRO A 7 5.96 20.61 -19.01
CA PRO A 7 5.98 20.43 -20.46
C PRO A 7 5.95 18.97 -20.90
N ALA A 8 5.30 18.68 -22.03
CA ALA A 8 5.11 17.33 -22.57
C ALA A 8 6.43 16.55 -22.79
N HIS A 9 7.51 17.22 -23.20
CA HIS A 9 8.83 16.61 -23.42
C HIS A 9 9.46 16.03 -22.14
N ILE A 10 9.17 16.62 -20.97
CA ILE A 10 9.66 16.13 -19.66
C ILE A 10 8.91 14.86 -19.22
N ARG A 11 7.65 14.68 -19.65
CA ARG A 11 6.86 13.48 -19.32
C ARG A 11 7.32 12.26 -20.13
N LYS A 12 7.66 12.46 -21.40
CA LYS A 12 8.20 11.41 -22.29
C LYS A 12 9.53 10.88 -21.75
N SER A 13 10.46 11.77 -21.40
CA SER A 13 11.81 11.40 -20.94
C SER A 13 11.86 10.58 -19.65
N LYS A 14 10.89 10.73 -18.73
CA LYS A 14 10.83 9.92 -17.50
C LYS A 14 10.28 8.51 -17.75
N MET A 15 9.30 8.37 -18.64
CA MET A 15 8.77 7.08 -19.05
C MET A 15 9.85 6.26 -19.77
N ASP A 16 10.61 6.92 -20.65
CA ASP A 16 11.71 6.33 -21.39
C ASP A 16 12.81 5.82 -20.45
N LYS A 17 13.11 6.54 -19.37
CA LYS A 17 14.09 6.10 -18.35
C LYS A 17 13.65 4.84 -17.60
N ALA A 18 12.38 4.74 -17.21
CA ALA A 18 11.89 3.56 -16.49
C ALA A 18 11.87 2.31 -17.39
N LEU A 19 11.45 2.48 -18.66
CA LEU A 19 11.51 1.41 -19.65
C LEU A 19 12.95 1.00 -19.95
N ALA A 20 13.85 1.98 -20.12
CA ALA A 20 15.28 1.71 -20.30
C ALA A 20 15.87 0.94 -19.11
N ALA A 21 15.47 1.27 -17.87
CA ALA A 21 15.90 0.54 -16.68
C ALA A 21 15.40 -0.92 -16.71
N LYS A 22 14.14 -1.17 -17.08
CA LYS A 22 13.62 -2.54 -17.23
C LYS A 22 14.37 -3.32 -18.30
N SER A 23 14.64 -2.71 -19.45
CA SER A 23 15.39 -3.34 -20.54
C SER A 23 16.83 -3.65 -20.11
N LEU A 24 17.50 -2.72 -19.44
CA LEU A 24 18.87 -2.93 -18.95
C LEU A 24 18.94 -4.07 -17.92
N ILE A 25 17.98 -4.14 -16.99
CA ILE A 25 17.93 -5.25 -16.02
C ILE A 25 17.72 -6.58 -16.73
N ALA A 26 16.80 -6.64 -17.70
CA ALA A 26 16.54 -7.85 -18.48
C ALA A 26 17.77 -8.28 -19.29
N GLU A 27 18.46 -7.34 -19.94
CA GLU A 27 19.68 -7.62 -20.71
C GLU A 27 20.81 -8.14 -19.82
N LYS A 28 21.02 -7.53 -18.64
CA LYS A 28 22.13 -7.88 -17.75
C LYS A 28 21.89 -9.14 -16.93
N SER A 29 20.65 -9.42 -16.56
CA SER A 29 20.31 -10.52 -15.65
C SER A 29 19.60 -11.69 -16.33
N GLY A 30 19.09 -11.52 -17.56
CA GLY A 30 18.19 -12.47 -18.21
C GLY A 30 16.78 -12.52 -17.59
N ILE A 31 16.50 -11.70 -16.57
CA ILE A 31 15.23 -11.68 -15.84
C ILE A 31 14.62 -10.27 -15.91
N GLY A 32 13.33 -10.19 -16.21
CA GLY A 32 12.60 -8.92 -16.23
C GLY A 32 12.36 -8.37 -14.82
N ALA A 33 12.51 -7.05 -14.66
CA ALA A 33 12.14 -6.38 -13.42
C ALA A 33 10.61 -6.29 -13.24
N TYR A 34 10.15 -6.53 -12.01
CA TYR A 34 8.77 -6.32 -11.60
C TYR A 34 8.70 -5.12 -10.65
N ILE A 35 8.09 -4.03 -11.13
CA ILE A 35 8.10 -2.73 -10.45
C ILE A 35 6.79 -2.52 -9.71
N VAL A 36 6.88 -2.32 -8.40
CA VAL A 36 5.74 -1.98 -7.53
C VAL A 36 5.79 -0.50 -7.19
N ALA A 37 4.71 0.23 -7.45
CA ALA A 37 4.57 1.62 -7.03
C ALA A 37 3.82 1.72 -5.70
N ASP A 38 4.48 2.28 -4.67
CA ASP A 38 3.80 2.79 -3.50
C ASP A 38 3.23 4.19 -3.82
N TRP A 39 2.00 4.21 -4.30
CA TRP A 39 1.37 5.44 -4.79
C TRP A 39 -0.06 5.63 -4.29
N ILE A 40 -0.74 4.54 -3.90
CA ILE A 40 -2.15 4.61 -3.57
C ILE A 40 -2.34 5.51 -2.33
N PRO A 41 -3.16 6.56 -2.44
CA PRO A 41 -3.46 7.46 -1.33
C PRO A 41 -4.02 6.75 -0.10
N ARG A 42 -3.85 7.41 1.04
CA ARG A 42 -4.38 6.99 2.36
C ARG A 42 -5.91 7.06 2.39
N ILE A 43 -6.51 6.36 3.35
CA ILE A 43 -7.94 6.44 3.65
C ILE A 43 -8.34 7.90 3.95
N PRO A 44 -9.51 8.38 3.49
CA PRO A 44 -10.54 7.67 2.71
C PRO A 44 -10.45 7.94 1.20
N THR A 45 -9.30 8.35 0.66
CA THR A 45 -9.21 8.82 -0.73
C THR A 45 -9.43 7.67 -1.72
N LEU A 46 -10.45 7.80 -2.57
CA LEU A 46 -10.87 6.78 -3.54
C LEU A 46 -10.40 7.09 -4.97
N PRO A 47 -10.31 6.08 -5.85
CA PRO A 47 -9.97 6.30 -7.25
C PRO A 47 -10.88 7.30 -7.97
N SER A 48 -12.16 7.34 -7.60
CA SER A 48 -13.18 8.23 -8.18
C SER A 48 -13.06 9.69 -7.77
N ASP A 49 -12.28 10.01 -6.75
CA ASP A 49 -12.18 11.37 -6.24
C ASP A 49 -11.58 12.31 -7.30
N GLU A 50 -12.15 13.50 -7.43
CA GLU A 50 -11.73 14.49 -8.44
C GLU A 50 -10.23 14.79 -8.36
N TYR A 51 -9.70 14.88 -7.13
CA TYR A 51 -8.27 15.07 -6.89
C TYR A 51 -7.41 13.94 -7.48
N VAL A 52 -7.84 12.68 -7.32
CA VAL A 52 -7.13 11.52 -7.86
C VAL A 52 -7.17 11.53 -9.39
N GLN A 53 -8.36 11.76 -9.96
CA GLN A 53 -8.52 11.86 -11.41
C GLN A 53 -7.66 12.98 -12.01
N PHE A 54 -7.62 14.13 -11.35
CA PHE A 54 -6.75 15.24 -11.72
C PHE A 54 -5.26 14.85 -11.67
N LEU A 55 -4.80 14.18 -10.62
CA LEU A 55 -3.41 13.72 -10.52
C LEU A 55 -3.05 12.72 -11.63
N LEU A 56 -3.94 11.77 -11.91
CA LEU A 56 -3.76 10.77 -12.96
C LEU A 56 -3.63 11.44 -14.34
N GLN A 57 -4.56 12.33 -14.68
CA GLN A 57 -4.58 13.01 -15.98
C GLN A 57 -3.39 13.97 -16.14
N LYS A 58 -3.09 14.77 -15.10
CA LYS A 58 -2.15 15.89 -15.24
C LYS A 58 -0.71 15.54 -14.88
N TYR A 59 -0.44 14.58 -13.99
CA TYR A 59 0.90 14.41 -13.43
C TYR A 59 1.42 12.98 -13.42
N ARG A 60 0.56 11.98 -13.17
CA ARG A 60 1.00 10.64 -12.79
C ARG A 60 0.72 9.57 -13.82
N GLY A 61 -0.31 9.70 -14.65
CA GLY A 61 -0.80 8.62 -15.53
C GLY A 61 0.27 8.00 -16.42
N ALA A 62 1.11 8.81 -17.08
CA ALA A 62 2.19 8.28 -17.93
C ALA A 62 3.26 7.51 -17.13
N GLY A 63 3.66 8.00 -15.96
CA GLY A 63 4.63 7.31 -15.10
C GLY A 63 4.07 6.03 -14.48
N LEU A 64 2.78 6.02 -14.13
CA LEU A 64 2.13 4.84 -13.55
C LEU A 64 1.80 3.76 -14.60
N LYS A 65 1.90 4.07 -15.90
CA LYS A 65 1.77 3.05 -16.95
C LYS A 65 2.95 2.07 -16.99
N VAL A 66 4.13 2.48 -16.51
CA VAL A 66 5.37 1.66 -16.60
C VAL A 66 5.52 0.64 -15.48
N VAL A 67 4.75 0.77 -14.40
CA VAL A 67 4.83 -0.14 -13.25
C VAL A 67 3.98 -1.37 -13.48
N ASP A 68 4.28 -2.45 -12.78
CA ASP A 68 3.60 -3.74 -12.91
C ASP A 68 2.50 -3.88 -11.84
N ALA A 69 2.71 -3.27 -10.67
CA ALA A 69 1.76 -3.27 -9.57
C ALA A 69 1.67 -1.94 -8.84
N PHE A 70 0.57 -1.78 -8.10
CA PHE A 70 0.39 -0.73 -7.12
C PHE A 70 0.24 -1.30 -5.71
N THR A 71 0.71 -0.53 -4.74
CA THR A 71 0.42 -0.71 -3.31
C THR A 71 0.25 0.67 -2.67
N GLY A 72 0.02 0.69 -1.36
CA GLY A 72 0.04 1.90 -0.56
C GLY A 72 0.90 1.75 0.68
N TRP A 73 0.95 2.84 1.45
CA TRP A 73 1.80 2.97 2.62
C TRP A 73 1.02 2.67 3.90
N ILE A 74 1.56 1.80 4.77
CA ILE A 74 1.10 1.53 6.15
C ILE A 74 -0.41 1.21 6.21
N GLY A 75 -0.84 0.21 5.43
CA GLY A 75 -2.26 -0.17 5.38
C GLY A 75 -3.19 1.00 5.03
N PHE A 76 -2.71 2.00 4.28
CA PHE A 76 -3.42 3.24 3.95
C PHE A 76 -3.81 4.11 5.15
N HIS A 77 -3.16 3.96 6.30
CA HIS A 77 -3.47 4.76 7.49
C HIS A 77 -3.28 6.26 7.23
N LYS A 78 -4.24 7.07 7.67
CA LYS A 78 -4.19 8.53 7.62
C LYS A 78 -3.71 9.09 8.95
N VAL A 79 -2.60 9.82 8.90
CA VAL A 79 -2.00 10.58 9.99
C VAL A 79 -2.71 11.94 10.14
N GLY A 80 -2.99 12.35 11.39
CA GLY A 80 -3.59 13.63 11.73
C GLY A 80 -4.40 13.58 13.02
N LEU A 81 -4.83 14.73 13.54
CA LEU A 81 -5.75 14.82 14.68
C LEU A 81 -7.21 14.71 14.23
N GLU A 82 -7.48 15.03 12.97
CA GLU A 82 -8.79 14.99 12.32
C GLU A 82 -9.16 13.60 11.78
N THR A 83 -8.48 12.56 12.25
CA THR A 83 -8.58 11.19 11.71
C THR A 83 -9.38 10.24 12.61
N LYS A 84 -9.97 10.75 13.70
CA LYS A 84 -10.66 9.95 14.72
C LYS A 84 -11.64 8.94 14.12
N GLU A 85 -12.51 9.39 13.21
CA GLU A 85 -13.49 8.51 12.56
C GLU A 85 -12.80 7.37 11.80
N TYR A 86 -11.74 7.67 11.04
CA TYR A 86 -11.02 6.69 10.24
C TYR A 86 -10.19 5.72 11.09
N VAL A 87 -9.72 6.15 12.26
CA VAL A 87 -9.04 5.29 13.23
C VAL A 87 -10.05 4.37 13.93
N ASP A 88 -11.14 4.93 14.45
CA ASP A 88 -12.16 4.17 15.20
C ASP A 88 -12.82 3.09 14.34
N LYS A 89 -12.99 3.37 13.03
CA LYS A 89 -13.60 2.47 12.03
C LYS A 89 -12.58 1.97 11.00
N TYR A 90 -11.31 1.85 11.38
CA TYR A 90 -10.22 1.56 10.44
C TYR A 90 -10.48 0.32 9.59
N GLU A 91 -10.86 -0.80 10.19
CA GLU A 91 -11.09 -2.07 9.47
C GLU A 91 -12.20 -1.94 8.41
N TYR A 92 -13.25 -1.15 8.67
CA TYR A 92 -14.31 -0.85 7.71
C TYR A 92 -13.79 -0.05 6.51
N TYR A 93 -13.05 1.03 6.75
CA TYR A 93 -12.50 1.85 5.67
C TYR A 93 -11.39 1.13 4.91
N TYR A 94 -10.58 0.31 5.59
CA TYR A 94 -9.53 -0.51 5.01
C TYR A 94 -10.10 -1.51 4.00
N ASP A 95 -11.17 -2.24 4.34
CA ASP A 95 -11.85 -3.16 3.42
C ASP A 95 -12.37 -2.44 2.16
N ARG A 96 -12.97 -1.25 2.35
CA ARG A 96 -13.46 -0.42 1.24
C ARG A 96 -12.33 0.11 0.36
N GLN A 97 -11.25 0.60 0.97
CA GLN A 97 -10.06 1.11 0.28
C GLN A 97 -9.45 0.02 -0.60
N LEU A 98 -9.22 -1.17 -0.02
CA LEU A 98 -8.70 -2.33 -0.76
C LEU A 98 -9.59 -2.69 -1.94
N ASN A 99 -10.91 -2.81 -1.73
CA ASN A 99 -11.85 -3.17 -2.79
C ASN A 99 -11.84 -2.14 -3.93
N ALA A 100 -11.88 -0.84 -3.61
CA ALA A 100 -11.92 0.23 -4.61
C ALA A 100 -10.64 0.27 -5.45
N TRP A 101 -9.48 0.26 -4.79
CA TRP A 101 -8.19 0.33 -5.48
C TRP A 101 -7.84 -0.96 -6.23
N ARG A 102 -8.24 -2.13 -5.71
CA ARG A 102 -8.11 -3.39 -6.45
C ARG A 102 -8.90 -3.38 -7.77
N ARG A 103 -10.12 -2.84 -7.79
CA ARG A 103 -10.91 -2.72 -9.01
C ARG A 103 -10.27 -1.76 -10.01
N PHE A 104 -9.88 -0.58 -9.52
CA PHE A 104 -9.22 0.43 -10.34
C PHE A 104 -7.93 -0.11 -11.01
N THR A 105 -7.06 -0.78 -10.24
CA THR A 105 -5.81 -1.33 -10.77
C THR A 105 -6.04 -2.47 -11.75
N LYS A 106 -7.07 -3.30 -11.52
CA LYS A 106 -7.51 -4.33 -12.48
C LYS A 106 -7.95 -3.72 -13.81
N GLU A 107 -8.72 -2.63 -13.80
CA GLU A 107 -9.13 -1.91 -15.02
C GLU A 107 -7.93 -1.32 -15.77
N TRP A 108 -6.84 -1.02 -15.06
CA TRP A 108 -5.57 -0.57 -15.64
C TRP A 108 -4.66 -1.72 -16.10
N GLY A 109 -5.10 -2.97 -15.96
CA GLY A 109 -4.31 -4.15 -16.29
C GLY A 109 -3.06 -4.29 -15.41
N LYS A 110 -3.10 -3.80 -14.17
CA LYS A 110 -2.00 -3.84 -13.21
C LYS A 110 -2.35 -4.71 -12.01
N ASP A 111 -1.32 -5.27 -11.40
CA ASP A 111 -1.47 -6.02 -10.16
C ASP A 111 -1.72 -5.08 -8.97
N PHE A 112 -2.41 -5.61 -7.96
CA PHE A 112 -2.64 -4.93 -6.69
C PHE A 112 -1.96 -5.72 -5.57
N ILE A 113 -0.99 -5.10 -4.92
CA ILE A 113 -0.31 -5.66 -3.76
C ILE A 113 -0.94 -5.06 -2.51
N VAL A 114 -1.62 -5.91 -1.75
CA VAL A 114 -2.26 -5.54 -0.49
C VAL A 114 -1.18 -5.14 0.52
N THR A 115 -1.30 -3.94 1.10
CA THR A 115 -0.50 -3.50 2.25
C THR A 115 -1.27 -3.77 3.54
N LEU A 116 -0.57 -4.19 4.60
CA LEU A 116 -1.11 -4.47 5.92
C LEU A 116 -0.19 -3.90 7.00
N THR A 117 -0.76 -3.37 8.08
CA THR A 117 0.00 -2.88 9.24
C THR A 117 -0.60 -3.32 10.58
N PRO A 118 0.23 -3.65 11.60
CA PRO A 118 -0.25 -3.97 12.95
C PRO A 118 -0.78 -2.75 13.70
N GLY A 119 -0.32 -1.55 13.35
CA GLY A 119 -0.63 -0.29 13.99
C GLY A 119 0.33 0.78 13.49
N PHE A 120 0.12 2.03 13.90
CA PHE A 120 1.00 3.12 13.52
C PHE A 120 0.94 4.24 14.54
N ASP A 121 2.11 4.64 15.01
CA ASP A 121 2.30 5.88 15.74
C ASP A 121 3.72 6.41 15.52
N ASN A 122 3.87 7.58 14.92
CA ASN A 122 5.15 8.26 14.80
C ASN A 122 5.21 9.53 15.67
N SER A 123 4.17 9.83 16.47
CA SER A 123 4.10 11.06 17.26
C SER A 123 5.17 11.17 18.34
N TYR A 124 5.71 10.03 18.78
CA TYR A 124 6.77 9.97 19.78
C TYR A 124 8.20 10.00 19.20
N SER A 125 8.36 9.98 17.87
CA SER A 125 9.66 9.91 17.20
C SER A 125 9.93 11.15 16.35
N TRP A 126 9.38 11.19 15.14
CA TRP A 126 9.61 12.25 14.14
C TRP A 126 8.32 12.90 13.65
N GLY A 127 7.16 12.33 14.01
CA GLY A 127 5.84 12.82 13.64
C GLY A 127 5.34 13.97 14.51
N GLY A 128 4.27 14.61 14.06
CA GLY A 128 3.52 15.57 14.87
C GLY A 128 2.39 14.89 15.67
N PRO A 129 1.62 15.67 16.45
CA PRO A 129 0.43 15.16 17.12
C PRO A 129 -0.54 14.48 16.15
N GLN A 130 -1.02 13.30 16.52
CA GLN A 130 -1.96 12.51 15.73
C GLN A 130 -2.78 11.59 16.64
N ILE A 131 -3.83 10.99 16.08
CA ILE A 131 -4.52 9.87 16.70
C ILE A 131 -3.86 8.57 16.21
N PRO A 132 -3.18 7.80 17.10
CA PRO A 132 -2.53 6.55 16.72
C PRO A 132 -3.50 5.53 16.13
N LEU A 133 -3.06 4.79 15.12
CA LEU A 133 -3.71 3.54 14.77
C LEU A 133 -3.27 2.50 15.81
N PRO A 134 -4.16 1.97 16.66
CA PRO A 134 -3.76 1.08 17.73
C PRO A 134 -3.11 -0.19 17.19
N ARG A 135 -1.95 -0.53 17.77
CA ARG A 135 -1.38 -1.88 17.75
C ARG A 135 -2.16 -2.77 18.69
N ASP A 136 -2.78 -3.79 18.12
CA ASP A 136 -3.50 -4.82 18.87
C ASP A 136 -3.54 -6.11 18.06
N ILE A 137 -3.37 -7.25 18.72
CA ILE A 137 -3.23 -8.54 18.04
C ILE A 137 -4.56 -9.02 17.44
N ASP A 138 -5.69 -8.73 18.10
CA ASP A 138 -7.01 -9.12 17.62
C ASP A 138 -7.44 -8.26 16.43
N ARG A 139 -7.18 -6.95 16.50
CA ARG A 139 -7.33 -6.05 15.33
C ARG A 139 -6.41 -6.48 14.19
N PHE A 140 -5.17 -6.85 14.45
CA PHE A 140 -4.26 -7.32 13.41
C PHE A 140 -4.78 -8.61 12.74
N LYS A 141 -5.32 -9.55 13.51
CA LYS A 141 -5.97 -10.77 12.99
C LYS A 141 -7.15 -10.43 12.08
N GLU A 142 -7.96 -9.45 12.45
CA GLU A 142 -9.07 -8.99 11.61
C GLU A 142 -8.58 -8.30 10.34
N ARG A 143 -7.55 -7.47 10.42
CA ARG A 143 -6.91 -6.84 9.26
C ARG A 143 -6.30 -7.88 8.32
N LEU A 144 -5.66 -8.93 8.84
CA LEU A 144 -5.21 -10.10 8.07
C LEU A 144 -6.37 -10.77 7.33
N ARG A 145 -7.48 -11.05 8.04
CA ARG A 145 -8.68 -11.64 7.43
C ARG A 145 -9.19 -10.79 6.27
N ILE A 146 -9.25 -9.47 6.45
CA ILE A 146 -9.64 -8.53 5.39
C ILE A 146 -8.64 -8.56 4.23
N ALA A 147 -7.35 -8.42 4.51
CA ALA A 147 -6.28 -8.40 3.52
C ALA A 147 -6.30 -9.64 2.61
N PHE A 148 -6.41 -10.84 3.19
CA PHE A 148 -6.43 -12.10 2.46
C PHE A 148 -7.63 -12.25 1.52
N ARG A 149 -8.76 -11.58 1.77
CA ARG A 149 -9.89 -11.54 0.82
C ARG A 149 -9.59 -10.73 -0.44
N HIS A 150 -8.60 -9.83 -0.38
CA HIS A 150 -8.26 -8.91 -1.47
C HIS A 150 -6.97 -9.26 -2.22
N ILE A 151 -6.20 -10.24 -1.73
CA ILE A 151 -5.00 -10.73 -2.42
C ILE A 151 -5.37 -11.20 -3.84
N ASN A 152 -4.56 -10.82 -4.83
CA ASN A 152 -4.76 -11.25 -6.21
C ASN A 152 -4.56 -12.78 -6.32
N SER A 153 -5.52 -13.48 -6.92
CA SER A 153 -5.45 -14.92 -7.14
C SER A 153 -4.31 -15.33 -8.07
N HIS A 154 -3.96 -14.50 -9.04
CA HIS A 154 -2.87 -14.75 -10.01
C HIS A 154 -1.49 -14.46 -9.42
N ARG A 155 -1.39 -13.42 -8.58
CA ARG A 155 -0.16 -13.02 -7.91
C ARG A 155 -0.41 -12.79 -6.42
N ARG A 156 -0.19 -13.86 -5.65
CA ARG A 156 -0.51 -13.90 -4.21
C ARG A 156 0.59 -13.25 -3.38
N VAL A 157 0.57 -11.92 -3.31
CA VAL A 157 1.53 -11.13 -2.52
C VAL A 157 0.79 -10.26 -1.51
N LEU A 158 1.26 -10.32 -0.26
CA LEU A 158 0.87 -9.44 0.83
C LEU A 158 2.13 -8.69 1.29
N LYS A 159 2.06 -7.36 1.34
CA LYS A 159 3.12 -6.51 1.89
C LYS A 159 2.80 -6.20 3.35
N ILE A 160 3.73 -6.49 4.25
CA ILE A 160 3.63 -6.13 5.66
C ILE A 160 4.45 -4.86 5.91
N ASP A 161 3.79 -3.82 6.39
CA ASP A 161 4.42 -2.58 6.82
C ASP A 161 4.40 -2.53 8.37
N THR A 162 5.49 -2.83 9.07
CA THR A 162 6.88 -3.10 8.62
C THR A 162 7.51 -4.24 9.42
N TRP A 163 8.70 -4.71 9.05
CA TRP A 163 9.43 -5.68 9.86
C TRP A 163 9.81 -5.07 11.23
N ASN A 164 10.58 -3.98 11.25
CA ASN A 164 11.23 -3.46 12.46
C ASN A 164 11.22 -1.94 12.59
N ASP A 165 10.22 -1.24 12.03
CA ASP A 165 10.12 0.20 12.25
C ASP A 165 9.50 0.50 13.63
N PHE A 166 10.37 0.53 14.64
CA PHE A 166 10.05 0.95 16.00
C PHE A 166 9.83 2.46 16.11
N GLY A 167 10.28 3.27 15.14
CA GLY A 167 10.04 4.71 15.14
C GLY A 167 8.59 5.03 14.76
N GLU A 168 7.96 4.19 13.95
CA GLU A 168 6.59 4.33 13.48
C GLU A 168 5.57 3.43 14.20
N TRP A 169 6.02 2.64 15.18
CA TRP A 169 5.20 1.66 15.90
C TRP A 169 4.53 0.61 14.98
N SER A 170 5.11 0.37 13.80
CA SER A 170 4.54 -0.49 12.75
C SER A 170 5.20 -1.87 12.65
N TYR A 171 6.21 -2.14 13.48
CA TYR A 171 7.01 -3.38 13.47
C TYR A 171 6.22 -4.67 13.75
N ILE A 172 6.59 -5.78 13.12
CA ILE A 172 6.15 -7.13 13.50
C ILE A 172 7.28 -7.98 14.09
N GLU A 173 8.48 -7.42 14.19
CA GLU A 173 9.63 -8.03 14.85
C GLU A 173 9.25 -8.42 16.29
N PRO A 174 9.59 -9.65 16.72
CA PRO A 174 9.31 -10.10 18.07
C PRO A 174 9.88 -9.19 19.15
N THR A 175 9.11 -8.97 20.21
CA THR A 175 9.54 -8.20 21.39
C THR A 175 9.44 -9.03 22.65
N GLN A 176 10.05 -8.59 23.75
CA GLN A 176 9.88 -9.26 25.05
C GLN A 176 8.42 -9.28 25.52
N LYS A 177 7.64 -8.25 25.17
CA LYS A 177 6.24 -8.11 25.58
C LYS A 177 5.30 -8.93 24.70
N GLU A 178 5.48 -8.88 23.38
CA GLU A 178 4.54 -9.45 22.40
C GLU A 178 4.99 -10.82 21.88
N GLY A 179 6.24 -11.23 22.18
CA GLY A 179 6.82 -12.48 21.69
C GLY A 179 6.69 -12.60 20.17
N PHE A 180 6.29 -13.76 19.68
CA PHE A 180 6.08 -14.05 18.26
C PHE A 180 4.65 -13.79 17.78
N ALA A 181 3.78 -13.14 18.58
CA ALA A 181 2.33 -13.12 18.34
C ALA A 181 1.95 -12.68 16.91
N TYR A 182 2.56 -11.61 16.38
CA TYR A 182 2.29 -11.12 15.02
C TYR A 182 2.73 -12.12 13.94
N LEU A 183 3.90 -12.74 14.10
CA LEU A 183 4.42 -13.73 13.16
C LEU A 183 3.59 -15.01 13.17
N GLU A 184 3.14 -15.45 14.35
CA GLU A 184 2.24 -16.60 14.48
C GLU A 184 0.92 -16.36 13.76
N LYS A 185 0.33 -15.16 13.90
CA LYS A 185 -0.89 -14.81 13.15
C LYS A 185 -0.67 -14.75 11.64
N ILE A 186 0.47 -14.25 11.17
CA ILE A 186 0.80 -14.28 9.75
C ILE A 186 0.91 -15.73 9.27
N ARG A 187 1.64 -16.58 9.99
CA ARG A 187 1.82 -18.01 9.67
C ARG A 187 0.48 -18.74 9.60
N GLU A 188 -0.39 -18.56 10.60
CA GLU A 188 -1.74 -19.13 10.63
C GLU A 188 -2.56 -18.83 9.38
N TRP A 189 -2.37 -17.66 8.76
CA TRP A 189 -3.07 -17.29 7.53
C TRP A 189 -2.34 -17.75 6.26
N ALA A 190 -1.01 -17.69 6.25
CA ALA A 190 -0.19 -18.09 5.10
C ALA A 190 -0.24 -19.61 4.84
N GLU A 191 -0.38 -20.42 5.88
CA GLU A 191 -0.43 -21.89 5.78
C GLU A 191 -1.83 -22.44 5.45
N LYS A 192 -2.87 -21.58 5.48
CA LYS A 192 -4.23 -22.05 5.15
C LYS A 192 -4.31 -22.48 3.68
N PRO A 193 -4.90 -23.66 3.40
CA PRO A 193 -5.21 -24.06 2.03
C PRO A 193 -6.08 -22.98 1.36
N TYR A 194 -5.65 -22.50 0.20
CA TYR A 194 -6.41 -21.49 -0.53
C TYR A 194 -7.70 -22.11 -1.07
N GLN A 195 -8.84 -21.71 -0.52
CA GLN A 195 -10.14 -22.06 -1.08
C GLN A 195 -10.36 -21.19 -2.32
N LEU A 196 -10.20 -21.78 -3.51
CA LEU A 196 -10.64 -21.17 -4.77
C LEU A 196 -12.14 -20.90 -4.65
N LYS A 197 -12.51 -19.61 -4.65
CA LYS A 197 -13.89 -19.19 -4.90
C LYS A 197 -14.06 -18.88 -6.37
#